data_AF-A0A2U1J2S1-F1
#
_entry.id   AF-A0A2U1J2S1-F1
#
_cell.length_a   1.000
_cell.length_b   1.000
_cell.length_c   1.000
_cell.angle_alpha   90.00
_cell.angle_beta   90.00
_cell.angle_gamma   90.00
#
_symmetry.space_group_name_H-M   'P 1'
#
loop_
_entity.id
_entity.type
_entity.pdbx_description
1 polymer ?
#
loop_
_entity_poly.entity_id
_entity_poly.type
_entity_poly.pdbx_seq_one_letter_code
_entity_poly.pdbx_strand_id
1 'polypeptide(L)'
;MATIWSEDMSEPLDLVKQRSTDDPMERTFIDPMLKNLVGSTITNGEILKDLDNKLGMFFIFNDLSIRKSGNYRIKFSLMCIEMMISVKLTLQTKVLASVFSKVVSVYPAKNFPGVVESSPLSVCFAKQGVKIHVRKENMIPK
;
A
#
# COMPACT_ATOMS: atom_id res chain seq x y z
N MET A 1 0.14 6.34 6.58
CA MET A 1 -1.06 5.81 5.89
C MET A 1 -0.82 5.83 4.39
N ALA A 2 -1.22 4.79 3.67
CA ALA A 2 -1.18 4.68 2.21
C ALA A 2 -2.60 4.81 1.64
N THR A 3 -2.74 5.59 0.56
CA THR A 3 -3.98 5.74 -0.22
C THR A 3 -3.65 5.62 -1.70
N ILE A 4 -4.61 5.24 -2.53
CA ILE A 4 -4.38 5.04 -3.97
C ILE A 4 -5.00 6.17 -4.79
N TRP A 5 -4.27 6.64 -5.79
CA TRP A 5 -4.59 7.80 -6.60
C TRP A 5 -4.40 7.50 -8.08
N SER A 6 -5.05 8.32 -8.91
CA SER A 6 -4.83 8.38 -10.36
C SER A 6 -3.36 8.61 -10.70
N GLU A 7 -2.97 8.21 -11.91
CA GLU A 7 -1.60 8.30 -12.41
C GLU A 7 -1.07 9.75 -12.45
N ASP A 8 -1.97 10.70 -12.72
CA ASP A 8 -1.69 12.15 -12.76
C ASP A 8 -1.82 12.84 -11.39
N MET A 9 -2.15 12.08 -10.33
CA MET A 9 -2.32 12.55 -8.95
C MET A 9 -3.51 13.51 -8.75
N SER A 10 -4.46 13.56 -9.68
CA SER A 10 -5.60 14.50 -9.64
C SER A 10 -6.71 14.08 -8.67
N GLU A 11 -6.98 12.79 -8.58
CA GLU A 11 -8.09 12.24 -7.80
C GLU A 11 -7.76 10.95 -7.01
N PRO A 12 -8.35 10.77 -5.82
CA PRO A 12 -8.25 9.52 -5.07
C PRO A 12 -9.10 8.41 -5.71
N LEU A 13 -8.55 7.21 -5.78
CA LEU A 13 -9.18 6.02 -6.39
C LEU A 13 -9.36 4.90 -5.36
N ASP A 14 -9.58 5.27 -4.10
CA ASP A 14 -9.68 4.35 -2.97
C ASP A 14 -10.91 3.42 -3.06
N LEU A 15 -11.95 3.80 -3.82
CA LEU A 15 -13.17 3.02 -4.00
C LEU A 15 -13.37 2.60 -5.46
N VAL A 16 -13.84 1.38 -5.68
CA VAL A 16 -14.21 0.82 -6.99
C VAL A 16 -15.56 0.12 -6.91
N LYS A 17 -16.34 0.20 -7.98
CA LYS A 17 -17.60 -0.55 -8.12
C LYS A 17 -17.31 -2.05 -8.20
N GLN A 18 -18.09 -2.86 -7.49
CA GLN A 18 -18.09 -4.29 -7.69
C GLN A 18 -18.62 -4.59 -9.10
N ARG A 19 -18.16 -5.66 -9.77
CA ARG A 19 -18.84 -6.07 -11.00
C ARG A 19 -20.22 -6.58 -10.59
N SER A 20 -21.27 -5.91 -11.06
CA SER A 20 -22.64 -6.41 -10.92
C SER A 20 -22.72 -7.81 -11.53
N THR A 21 -23.32 -8.74 -10.80
CA THR A 21 -23.89 -9.96 -11.38
C THR A 21 -24.93 -9.53 -12.42
N ASP A 22 -24.96 -10.18 -13.60
CA ASP A 22 -25.93 -9.85 -14.66
C ASP A 22 -27.37 -10.28 -14.29
N ASP A 23 -27.60 -10.75 -13.06
CA ASP A 23 -28.91 -11.21 -12.58
C ASP A 23 -29.87 -10.01 -12.41
N PRO A 24 -30.95 -9.94 -13.20
CA PRO A 24 -31.94 -8.86 -13.11
C PRO A 24 -32.64 -8.78 -11.74
N MET A 25 -32.64 -9.85 -10.94
CA MET A 25 -33.34 -9.94 -9.67
C MET A 25 -32.56 -9.35 -8.48
N GLU A 26 -31.24 -9.11 -8.64
CA GLU A 26 -30.35 -8.56 -7.60
C GLU A 26 -30.15 -7.03 -7.70
N ARG A 27 -30.79 -6.37 -8.69
CA ARG A 27 -30.59 -4.94 -9.03
C ARG A 27 -31.11 -3.93 -8.00
N THR A 28 -31.57 -4.38 -6.83
CA THR A 28 -32.30 -3.54 -5.85
C THR A 28 -31.45 -3.03 -4.69
N PHE A 29 -30.14 -3.31 -4.66
CA PHE A 29 -29.26 -2.84 -3.59
C PHE A 29 -28.11 -2.02 -4.20
N ILE A 30 -27.77 -0.89 -3.56
CA ILE A 30 -26.66 -0.01 -3.96
C ILE A 30 -25.44 -0.87 -4.24
N ASP A 31 -24.95 -0.83 -5.49
CA ASP A 31 -23.77 -1.58 -5.92
C ASP A 31 -22.61 -1.26 -4.96
N PRO A 32 -22.20 -2.21 -4.11
CA PRO A 32 -21.32 -1.91 -2.99
C PRO A 32 -19.96 -1.46 -3.52
N MET A 33 -19.60 -0.21 -3.22
CA MET A 33 -18.26 0.31 -3.45
C MET A 33 -17.27 -0.44 -2.55
N LEU A 34 -16.26 -1.05 -3.15
CA LEU A 34 -15.19 -1.77 -2.45
C LEU A 34 -13.93 -0.91 -2.38
N LYS A 35 -13.14 -1.07 -1.31
CA LYS A 35 -11.80 -0.49 -1.24
C LYS A 35 -10.89 -1.12 -2.31
N ASN A 36 -10.26 -0.28 -3.12
CA ASN A 36 -9.36 -0.70 -4.19
C ASN A 36 -7.98 -1.09 -3.65
N LEU A 37 -7.39 -0.25 -2.79
CA LEU A 37 -6.17 -0.57 -2.05
C LEU A 37 -6.53 -1.33 -0.77
N VAL A 38 -5.95 -2.52 -0.61
CA VAL A 38 -6.22 -3.44 0.51
C VAL A 38 -4.91 -3.97 1.10
N GLY A 39 -5.03 -4.69 2.20
CA GLY A 39 -3.90 -5.09 3.04
C GLY A 39 -3.62 -4.07 4.14
N SER A 40 -2.38 -4.04 4.59
CA SER A 40 -1.88 -3.18 5.66
C SER A 40 -1.56 -1.77 5.17
N THR A 41 -2.59 -0.93 5.05
CA THR A 41 -2.48 0.48 4.58
C THR A 41 -1.97 1.47 5.63
N ILE A 42 -1.71 1.01 6.85
CA ILE A 42 -1.12 1.80 7.93
C ILE A 42 0.07 1.01 8.47
N THR A 43 1.17 1.72 8.73
CA THR A 43 2.38 1.16 9.33
C THR A 43 2.98 2.18 10.30
N ASN A 44 3.72 1.68 11.29
CA ASN A 44 4.46 2.50 12.22
C ASN A 44 5.87 2.77 11.69
N GLY A 45 6.56 3.76 12.27
CA GLY A 45 7.97 3.99 12.00
C GLY A 45 8.82 2.96 12.75
N GLU A 46 9.74 2.32 12.04
CA GLU A 46 10.72 1.39 12.60
C GLU A 46 12.12 2.00 12.51
N ILE A 47 12.90 1.90 13.58
CA ILE A 47 14.30 2.34 13.58
C ILE A 47 15.16 1.18 13.07
N LEU A 48 15.73 1.36 11.89
CA LEU A 48 16.51 0.34 11.19
C LEU A 48 17.81 0.96 10.66
N LYS A 49 18.74 0.10 10.28
CA LYS A 49 19.94 0.48 9.52
C LYS A 49 19.74 0.20 8.04
N ASP A 50 20.14 1.13 7.19
CA ASP A 50 20.12 0.95 5.74
C ASP A 50 21.30 0.10 5.23
N LEU A 51 21.51 0.09 3.91
CA LEU A 51 22.60 -0.66 3.27
C LEU A 51 23.99 -0.14 3.63
N ASP A 52 24.09 1.13 4.01
CA ASP A 52 25.33 1.79 4.43
C ASP A 52 25.49 1.75 5.95
N ASN A 53 24.70 0.92 6.64
CA ASN A 53 24.68 0.77 8.10
C ASN A 53 24.31 2.07 8.84
N LYS A 54 23.65 3.02 8.17
CA LYS A 54 23.19 4.28 8.75
C LYS A 54 21.81 4.08 9.38
N LEU A 55 21.67 4.53 10.63
CA LEU A 55 20.37 4.51 11.33
C LEU A 55 19.40 5.52 10.71
N GLY A 56 18.16 5.08 10.54
CA GLY A 56 17.05 5.90 10.07
C GLY A 56 15.71 5.38 10.56
N MET A 57 14.66 6.21 10.41
CA MET A 57 13.28 5.81 10.64
C MET A 57 12.63 5.45 9.30
N PHE A 58 12.17 4.22 9.18
CA PHE A 58 11.59 3.68 7.97
C PHE A 58 10.14 3.26 8.19
N PHE A 59 9.30 3.43 7.17
CA PHE A 59 7.90 3.04 7.18
C PHE A 59 7.70 1.96 6.13
N ILE A 60 7.46 0.72 6.58
CA ILE A 60 7.46 -0.44 5.69
C ILE A 60 6.02 -0.84 5.35
N PHE A 61 5.71 -0.86 4.05
CA PHE A 61 4.43 -1.32 3.50
C PHE A 61 4.69 -2.59 2.67
N ASN A 62 4.84 -3.71 3.36
CA ASN A 62 5.13 -5.03 2.76
C ASN A 62 3.87 -5.82 2.36
N ASP A 63 2.70 -5.36 2.77
CA ASP A 63 1.40 -5.99 2.54
C ASP A 63 0.42 -4.98 1.96
N LEU A 64 0.58 -4.69 0.67
CA LEU A 64 -0.35 -3.88 -0.12
C LEU A 64 -0.81 -4.65 -1.34
N SER A 65 -2.09 -4.56 -1.66
CA SER A 65 -2.69 -5.16 -2.85
C SER A 65 -3.71 -4.21 -3.46
N ILE A 66 -3.82 -4.23 -4.78
CA ILE A 66 -4.76 -3.39 -5.55
C ILE A 66 -5.70 -4.30 -6.31
N ARG A 67 -7.01 -4.10 -6.15
CA ARG A 67 -8.02 -4.99 -6.73
C ARG A 67 -8.17 -4.82 -8.24
N LYS A 68 -8.19 -3.58 -8.73
CA LYS A 68 -8.49 -3.28 -10.13
C LYS A 68 -7.21 -3.05 -10.93
N SER A 69 -7.07 -3.72 -12.07
CA SER A 69 -5.97 -3.48 -13.00
C SER A 69 -5.97 -2.04 -13.51
N GLY A 70 -4.80 -1.49 -13.78
CA GLY A 70 -4.63 -0.10 -14.18
C GLY A 70 -3.30 0.48 -13.70
N ASN A 71 -3.09 1.75 -13.99
CA ASN A 71 -1.94 2.51 -13.51
C ASN A 71 -2.36 3.44 -12.38
N TYR A 72 -1.58 3.45 -11.32
CA TYR A 72 -1.89 4.21 -10.12
C TYR A 72 -0.63 4.82 -9.52
N ARG A 73 -0.83 5.75 -8.59
CA ARG A 73 0.20 6.14 -7.63
C ARG A 73 -0.31 5.89 -6.22
N ILE A 74 0.61 5.55 -5.33
CA ILE A 74 0.32 5.41 -3.90
C ILE A 74 0.78 6.68 -3.21
N LYS A 75 -0.13 7.35 -2.51
CA LYS A 75 0.20 8.48 -1.64
C LYS A 75 0.44 7.97 -0.23
N PHE A 76 1.64 8.21 0.27
CA PHE A 76 2.02 7.95 1.65
C PHE A 76 1.90 9.25 2.45
N SER A 77 1.07 9.24 3.48
CA SER A 77 0.85 10.36 4.40
C SER A 77 1.40 10.00 5.78
N LEU A 78 2.36 10.80 6.27
CA LEU A 78 2.85 10.74 7.64
C LEU A 78 1.85 11.49 8.53
N MET A 79 1.35 10.83 9.56
CA MET A 79 0.33 11.38 10.44
C MET A 79 0.85 11.44 11.87
N CYS A 80 0.67 12.57 12.53
CA CYS A 80 0.77 12.70 13.96
C CYS A 80 -0.58 12.34 14.57
N ILE A 81 -0.58 11.44 15.55
CA ILE A 81 -1.76 11.13 16.35
C ILE A 81 -1.51 11.75 17.72
N GLU A 82 -2.11 12.91 17.96
CA GLU A 82 -2.03 13.58 19.25
C GLU A 82 -3.27 13.21 20.08
N MET A 83 -3.04 12.60 21.24
CA MET A 83 -4.10 12.32 22.20
C MET A 83 -4.18 13.49 23.18
N MET A 84 -5.13 14.39 22.96
CA MET A 84 -5.37 15.50 23.88
C MET A 84 -6.31 15.02 24.99
N ILE A 85 -5.79 14.91 26.22
CA ILE A 85 -6.60 14.65 27.41
C ILE A 85 -7.29 15.95 27.80
N SER A 86 -8.38 16.29 27.12
CA SER A 86 -9.35 17.28 27.58
C SER A 86 -10.62 16.55 28.01
N VAL A 87 -11.57 17.28 28.64
CA VAL A 87 -12.88 16.79 29.11
C VAL A 87 -13.66 15.99 28.05
N LYS A 88 -13.26 16.07 26.77
CA LYS A 88 -13.60 15.12 25.71
C LYS A 88 -12.32 14.52 25.12
N LEU A 89 -12.23 13.19 25.11
CA LEU A 89 -11.27 12.43 24.30
C LEU A 89 -11.50 12.80 22.82
N THR A 90 -10.68 13.69 22.29
CA THR A 90 -10.66 14.02 20.86
C THR A 90 -9.32 13.56 20.31
N LEU A 91 -9.37 12.63 19.35
CA LEU A 91 -8.20 12.26 18.57
C LEU A 91 -8.06 13.30 17.47
N GLN A 92 -7.05 14.17 17.57
CA GLN A 92 -6.66 15.01 16.46
C GLN A 92 -5.59 14.28 15.66
N THR A 93 -5.89 14.04 14.39
CA THR A 93 -4.93 13.47 13.44
C THR A 93 -4.48 14.58 12.49
N LYS A 94 -3.18 14.85 12.46
CA LYS A 94 -2.60 15.85 11.57
C LYS A 94 -1.69 15.17 10.57
N VAL A 95 -1.90 15.41 9.28
CA VAL A 95 -0.93 15.02 8.25
C VAL A 95 0.25 15.97 8.31
N LEU A 96 1.44 15.45 8.65
CA LEU A 96 2.67 16.22 8.77
C LEU A 96 3.36 16.39 7.41
N ALA A 97 3.35 15.34 6.61
CA ALA A 97 3.97 15.31 5.29
C ALA A 97 3.28 14.25 4.42
N SER A 98 3.37 14.38 3.10
CA SER A 98 2.94 13.34 2.18
C SER A 98 3.81 13.28 0.93
N VAL A 99 3.92 12.09 0.36
CA VAL A 99 4.68 11.85 -0.88
C VAL A 99 3.95 10.84 -1.76
N PHE A 100 4.04 11.01 -3.08
CA PHE A 100 3.54 10.03 -4.04
C PHE A 100 4.65 9.08 -4.50
N SER A 101 4.30 7.81 -4.70
CA SER A 101 5.18 6.85 -5.36
C SER A 101 5.39 7.19 -6.84
N LYS A 102 6.34 6.48 -7.47
CA LYS A 102 6.31 6.28 -8.94
C LYS A 102 5.02 5.56 -9.35
N VAL A 103 4.71 5.57 -10.64
CA VAL A 103 3.55 4.84 -11.18
C VAL A 103 3.69 3.35 -10.90
N VAL A 104 2.61 2.72 -10.45
CA VAL A 104 2.48 1.29 -10.20
C VAL A 104 1.45 0.73 -11.18
N SER A 105 1.89 -0.22 -12.01
CA SER A 105 1.02 -0.91 -12.97
C SER A 105 0.51 -2.21 -12.37
N VAL A 106 -0.82 -2.34 -12.32
CA VAL A 106 -1.54 -3.53 -11.84
C VAL A 106 -2.04 -4.28 -13.05
N TYR A 107 -1.48 -5.47 -13.28
CA TYR A 107 -1.75 -6.26 -14.47
C TYR A 107 -2.91 -7.24 -14.24
N PRO A 108 -3.77 -7.49 -15.24
CA PRO A 108 -4.59 -8.69 -15.27
C PRO A 108 -3.71 -9.95 -15.22
N ALA A 109 -4.23 -11.06 -14.69
CA ALA A 109 -3.49 -12.31 -14.54
C ALA A 109 -2.78 -12.77 -15.83
N LYS A 110 -3.41 -12.59 -17.00
CA LYS A 110 -2.85 -12.97 -18.31
C LYS A 110 -1.60 -12.19 -18.71
N ASN A 111 -1.46 -10.96 -18.23
CA ASN A 111 -0.37 -10.04 -18.59
C ASN A 111 0.58 -9.81 -17.41
N PHE A 112 0.46 -10.58 -16.33
CA PHE A 112 1.27 -10.39 -15.15
C PHE A 112 2.72 -10.80 -15.47
N PRO A 113 3.71 -9.89 -15.38
CA PRO A 113 5.09 -10.17 -15.78
C PRO A 113 5.84 -11.07 -14.78
N GLY A 114 5.18 -11.53 -13.72
CA GLY A 114 5.78 -12.27 -12.62
C GLY A 114 6.10 -11.37 -11.44
N VAL A 115 6.48 -12.03 -10.34
CA VAL A 115 6.86 -11.36 -9.09
C VAL A 115 8.34 -11.00 -9.16
N VAL A 116 8.67 -9.75 -8.83
CA VAL A 116 10.07 -9.29 -8.76
C VAL A 116 10.79 -9.89 -7.54
N GLU A 117 12.10 -10.03 -7.65
CA GLU A 117 12.96 -10.43 -6.54
C GLU A 117 12.96 -9.38 -5.42
N SER A 118 13.33 -9.83 -4.21
CA SER A 118 13.48 -8.90 -3.09
C SER A 118 14.70 -8.01 -3.30
N SER A 119 14.50 -6.69 -3.22
CA SER A 119 15.61 -5.73 -3.29
C SER A 119 16.63 -5.94 -2.16
N PRO A 120 17.90 -5.51 -2.33
CA PRO A 120 18.89 -5.55 -1.27
C PRO A 120 18.41 -4.88 0.02
N LEU A 121 17.68 -3.76 -0.08
CA LEU A 121 17.13 -3.05 1.07
C LEU A 121 16.05 -3.87 1.79
N SER A 122 15.17 -4.55 1.03
CA SER A 122 14.17 -5.47 1.59
C SER A 122 14.82 -6.62 2.36
N VAL A 123 15.89 -7.20 1.81
CA VAL A 123 16.66 -8.25 2.48
C VAL A 123 17.37 -7.72 3.74
N CYS A 124 17.92 -6.51 3.68
CA CYS A 124 18.58 -5.84 4.82
C CYS A 124 17.60 -5.63 5.98
N PHE A 125 16.40 -5.12 5.70
CA PHE A 125 15.37 -4.92 6.71
C PHE A 125 14.80 -6.26 7.24
N ALA A 126 14.64 -7.27 6.39
CA ALA A 126 14.23 -8.60 6.85
C ALA A 126 15.23 -9.21 7.86
N LYS A 127 16.53 -9.04 7.64
CA LYS A 127 17.59 -9.47 8.58
C LYS A 127 17.53 -8.76 9.93
N GLN A 128 16.91 -7.59 10.00
CA GLN A 128 16.73 -6.80 11.22
C GLN A 128 15.41 -7.12 11.95
N GLY A 129 14.64 -8.11 11.47
CA GLY A 129 13.41 -8.58 12.11
C GLY A 129 12.10 -8.09 11.47
N VAL A 130 12.17 -7.26 10.42
CA VAL A 130 10.97 -6.83 9.69
C VAL A 130 10.39 -8.02 8.93
N LYS A 131 9.08 -8.25 9.04
CA LYS A 131 8.37 -9.41 8.44
C LYS A 131 8.17 -9.29 6.93
N ILE A 132 9.23 -9.08 6.16
CA ILE A 132 9.19 -8.99 4.69
C ILE A 132 9.37 -10.39 4.11
N HIS A 133 8.50 -10.78 3.17
CA HIS A 133 8.64 -12.05 2.48
C HIS A 133 9.79 -11.98 1.46
N VAL A 134 10.95 -12.54 1.82
CA VAL A 134 12.15 -12.53 0.99
C VAL A 134 12.09 -13.62 -0.08
N ARG A 135 12.19 -13.22 -1.35
CA ARG A 135 12.26 -14.12 -2.51
C ARG A 135 13.66 -14.04 -3.11
N LYS A 136 14.29 -15.20 -3.34
CA LYS A 136 15.53 -15.35 -4.11
C LYS A 136 15.18 -15.96 -5.46
N GLU A 137 15.89 -15.58 -6.52
CA GLU A 137 15.77 -16.23 -7.81
C GLU A 137 16.07 -17.72 -7.65
N ASN A 138 15.12 -18.59 -7.99
CA ASN A 138 15.46 -19.97 -8.33
C ASN A 138 16.19 -19.87 -9.66
N MET A 139 17.51 -20.10 -9.65
CA MET A 139 18.27 -20.27 -10.89
C MET A 139 17.68 -21.45 -11.65
N ILE A 140 16.76 -21.19 -12.57
CA ILE A 140 16.38 -22.16 -13.58
C ILE A 140 17.59 -22.18 -14.53
N PRO A 141 18.35 -23.29 -14.64
CA PRO A 141 19.38 -23.36 -15.65
C PRO A 141 18.71 -23.20 -17.01
N LYS A 142 19.24 -22.29 -17.83
CA LYS A 142 18.88 -22.18 -19.25
C LYS A 142 19.11 -23.49 -19.98
#